data_AF-A0A6P0I9C4-F1
#
_entry.id   AF-A0A6P0I9C4-F1
#
_cell.length_a   1.000
_cell.length_b   1.000
_cell.length_c   1.000
_cell.angle_alpha   90.00
_cell.angle_beta   90.00
_cell.angle_gamma   90.00
#
_symmetry.space_group_name_H-M   'P 1'
#
loop_
_entity.id
_entity.type
_entity.pdbx_description
1 polymer ?
#
loop_
_entity_poly.entity_id
_entity_poly.type
_entity_poly.pdbx_seq_one_letter_code
_entity_poly.pdbx_strand_id
1 'polypeptide(L)'
;MSISSSTSPEVSTLQKTLVTIVIAISPLGVIAAIVVMFLEKLNVQPLDIGLFLGMYILNFIGITVGYHRLFSHRAFQTGPFIRAFLAIAGCMAAQGPVTSWVHHHRCHHIYSDQDGDTHSPHLHQGGFWGFIQGFWHSHIEKQR
;
A
#
# COMPACT_ATOMS: atom_id res chain seq x y z
N MET A 1 1.46 -38.94 6.69
CA MET A 1 2.35 -37.76 6.74
C MET A 1 1.45 -36.53 6.77
N SER A 2 1.05 -36.09 7.97
CA SER A 2 0.12 -34.96 8.12
C SER A 2 0.89 -33.66 7.92
N ILE A 3 0.55 -32.92 6.87
CA ILE A 3 1.05 -31.56 6.68
C ILE A 3 0.40 -30.73 7.79
N SER A 4 1.17 -30.41 8.84
CA SER A 4 0.74 -29.47 9.85
C SER A 4 0.46 -28.14 9.15
N SER A 5 -0.78 -27.67 9.21
CA SER A 5 -1.16 -26.33 8.77
C SER A 5 -0.37 -25.32 9.62
N SER A 6 0.76 -24.84 9.09
CA SER A 6 1.46 -23.71 9.68
C SER A 6 0.51 -22.52 9.58
N THR A 7 -0.14 -22.18 10.69
CA THR A 7 -0.88 -20.94 10.82
C THR A 7 0.08 -19.81 10.49
N SER A 8 -0.23 -19.04 9.44
CA SER A 8 0.47 -17.81 9.12
C SER A 8 0.54 -16.95 10.39
N PRO A 9 1.68 -16.27 10.64
CA PRO A 9 1.81 -15.46 11.84
C PRO A 9 0.71 -14.40 11.82
N GLU A 10 -0.20 -14.45 12.81
CA GLU A 10 -1.21 -13.40 12.94
C GLU A 10 -0.52 -12.05 13.03
N VAL A 11 -0.93 -11.11 12.18
CA VAL A 11 -0.48 -9.73 12.25
C VAL A 11 -0.78 -9.20 13.66
N SER A 12 0.28 -8.82 14.39
CA SER A 12 0.15 -8.37 15.77
C SER A 12 -0.80 -7.16 15.88
N THR A 13 -1.51 -7.04 17.00
CA THR A 13 -2.40 -5.90 17.27
C THR A 13 -1.66 -4.57 17.08
N LEU A 14 -0.38 -4.50 17.48
CA LEU A 14 0.47 -3.35 17.27
C LEU A 14 0.64 -3.01 15.79
N GLN A 15 0.93 -3.99 14.93
CA GLN A 15 1.11 -3.74 13.50
C GLN A 15 -0.20 -3.26 12.84
N LYS A 16 -1.35 -3.84 13.22
CA LYS A 16 -2.67 -3.36 12.76
C LYS A 16 -2.89 -1.90 13.17
N THR A 17 -2.64 -1.57 14.44
CA THR A 17 -2.75 -0.19 14.95
C THR A 17 -1.84 0.76 14.19
N LEU A 18 -0.57 0.40 13.97
CA LEU A 18 0.38 1.25 13.25
C LEU A 18 -0.06 1.50 11.80
N VAL A 19 -0.49 0.47 11.07
CA VAL A 19 -0.99 0.60 9.70
C VAL A 19 -2.22 1.51 9.66
N THR A 20 -3.17 1.32 10.57
CA THR A 20 -4.36 2.19 10.66
C THR A 20 -3.99 3.64 10.93
N ILE A 21 -3.04 3.91 11.84
CA ILE A 21 -2.56 5.26 12.13
C ILE A 21 -1.92 5.88 10.88
N VAL A 22 -1.06 5.14 10.18
CA VAL A 22 -0.40 5.63 8.96
C VAL A 22 -1.44 5.96 7.89
N ILE A 23 -2.43 5.09 7.66
CA ILE A 23 -3.50 5.32 6.69
C ILE A 23 -4.34 6.55 7.06
N ALA A 24 -4.61 6.77 8.35
CA ALA A 24 -5.41 7.91 8.80
C ALA A 24 -4.63 9.24 8.80
N ILE A 25 -3.36 9.23 9.18
CA ILE A 25 -2.54 10.45 9.32
C ILE A 25 -2.15 11.02 7.96
N SER A 26 -1.91 10.19 6.95
CA SER A 26 -1.51 10.63 5.61
C SER A 26 -2.51 11.59 4.94
N PRO A 27 -3.81 11.28 4.81
CA PRO A 27 -4.78 12.20 4.21
C PRO A 27 -4.99 13.45 5.07
N LEU A 28 -5.00 13.31 6.40
CA LEU A 28 -5.11 14.45 7.32
C LEU A 28 -3.93 15.42 7.19
N GLY A 29 -2.71 14.90 7.04
CA GLY A 29 -1.51 15.70 6.81
C GLY A 29 -1.56 16.49 5.51
N VAL A 30 -2.06 15.88 4.43
CA VAL A 30 -2.24 16.58 3.14
C VAL A 30 -3.29 17.69 3.26
N ILE A 31 -4.43 17.41 3.89
CA ILE A 31 -5.49 18.40 4.11
C ILE A 31 -4.96 19.57 4.96
N ALA A 32 -4.27 19.27 6.07
CA ALA A 32 -3.66 20.29 6.91
C ALA A 32 -2.66 21.15 6.14
N ALA A 33 -1.80 20.55 5.31
CA ALA A 33 -0.85 21.29 4.49
C ALA A 33 -1.55 22.22 3.50
N ILE A 34 -2.64 21.77 2.86
CA ILE A 34 -3.45 22.60 1.96
C ILE A 34 -4.11 23.74 2.73
N VAL A 35 -4.76 23.45 3.87
CA VAL A 35 -5.45 24.45 4.69
C VAL A 35 -4.47 25.51 5.19
N VAL A 36 -3.32 25.09 5.73
CA VAL A 36 -2.30 26.04 6.21
C VAL A 36 -1.72 26.83 5.05
N MET A 37 -1.54 26.26 3.85
CA MET A 37 -1.11 27.01 2.65
C MET A 37 -2.12 28.12 2.25
N PHE A 38 -3.41 27.93 2.49
CA PHE A 38 -4.44 28.93 2.19
C PHE A 38 -4.69 29.93 3.34
N LEU A 39 -4.56 29.49 4.60
CA LEU A 39 -4.82 30.32 5.79
C LEU A 39 -3.60 31.14 6.23
N GLU A 40 -2.43 30.52 6.23
CA GLU A 40 -1.16 31.17 6.47
C GLU A 40 -0.42 31.28 5.15
N LYS A 41 0.26 32.40 4.91
CA LYS A 41 1.14 32.53 3.74
C LYS A 41 2.41 31.69 3.96
N LEU A 42 2.28 30.37 4.08
CA LEU A 42 3.42 29.47 3.95
C LEU A 42 4.11 29.84 2.67
N ASN A 43 5.39 30.20 2.78
CA ASN A 43 6.19 30.59 1.63
C ASN A 43 6.62 29.32 0.88
N VAL A 44 5.65 28.62 0.30
CA VAL A 44 5.86 27.41 -0.50
C VAL A 44 6.75 27.78 -1.67
N GLN A 45 8.00 27.34 -1.61
CA GLN A 45 8.97 27.58 -2.66
C GLN A 45 8.68 26.60 -3.81
N PRO A 46 9.03 26.97 -5.06
CA PRO A 46 8.98 26.01 -6.18
C PRO A 46 9.77 24.72 -5.91
N LEU A 47 10.81 24.80 -5.07
CA LEU A 47 11.56 23.64 -4.61
C LEU A 47 10.71 22.65 -3.81
N ASP A 48 9.84 23.13 -2.91
CA ASP A 48 8.99 22.27 -2.09
C ASP A 48 8.01 21.48 -2.96
N ILE A 49 7.42 22.14 -3.95
CA ILE A 49 6.54 21.52 -4.95
C ILE A 49 7.33 20.51 -5.78
N GLY A 50 8.55 20.87 -6.22
CA GLY A 50 9.43 20.00 -6.98
C GLY A 50 9.81 18.73 -6.21
N LEU A 51 10.15 18.86 -4.92
CA LEU A 51 10.45 17.73 -4.04
C LEU A 51 9.22 16.86 -3.82
N PHE A 52 8.06 17.45 -3.54
CA PHE A 52 6.81 16.71 -3.36
C PHE A 52 6.47 15.88 -4.61
N LEU A 53 6.44 16.50 -5.79
CA LEU A 53 6.11 15.81 -7.03
C LEU A 53 7.18 14.78 -7.41
N GLY A 54 8.46 15.12 -7.25
CA GLY A 54 9.57 14.22 -7.55
C GLY A 54 9.52 12.96 -6.69
N MET A 55 9.29 13.11 -5.39
CA MET A 55 9.16 11.99 -4.46
C MET A 55 7.89 11.17 -4.71
N TYR A 56 6.78 11.83 -5.04
CA TYR A 56 5.54 11.15 -5.43
C TYR A 56 5.76 10.25 -6.65
N ILE A 57 6.38 10.78 -7.71
CA ILE A 57 6.67 10.03 -8.94
C ILE A 57 7.66 8.88 -8.66
N LEU A 58 8.70 9.13 -7.87
CA LEU A 58 9.68 8.11 -7.48
C LEU A 58 9.01 6.92 -6.78
N ASN A 59 8.18 7.20 -5.77
CA ASN A 59 7.44 6.18 -5.03
C ASN A 59 6.43 5.44 -5.92
N PHE A 60 5.75 6.18 -6.80
CA PHE A 60 4.82 5.61 -7.78
C PHE A 60 5.52 4.63 -8.73
N ILE A 61 6.70 4.97 -9.23
CA ILE A 61 7.53 4.07 -10.04
C ILE A 61 7.97 2.85 -9.22
N GLY A 62 8.39 3.05 -7.96
CA GLY A 62 8.77 1.97 -7.06
C GLY A 62 7.66 0.93 -6.88
N ILE A 63 6.41 1.36 -6.71
CA ILE A 63 5.26 0.46 -6.61
C ILE A 63 4.89 -0.16 -7.96
N THR A 64 4.68 0.67 -8.98
CA THR A 64 4.12 0.18 -10.27
C THR A 64 5.12 -0.61 -11.10
N VAL A 65 6.38 -0.18 -11.16
CA VAL A 65 7.43 -0.85 -11.94
C VAL A 65 8.14 -1.88 -11.07
N GLY A 66 8.46 -1.53 -9.82
CA GLY A 66 9.13 -2.41 -8.87
C GLY A 66 8.20 -3.49 -8.32
N TYR A 67 7.40 -3.15 -7.31
CA TYR A 67 6.57 -4.11 -6.57
C TYR A 67 5.64 -4.89 -7.51
N HIS A 68 4.89 -4.21 -8.36
CA HIS A 68 3.90 -4.82 -9.23
C HIS A 68 4.52 -5.59 -10.41
N ARG A 69 5.23 -4.92 -11.32
CA ARG A 69 5.69 -5.56 -12.56
C ARG A 69 6.91 -6.45 -12.36
N LEU A 70 7.93 -5.97 -11.67
CA LEU A 70 9.18 -6.72 -11.47
C LEU A 70 9.05 -7.81 -10.41
N PHE A 71 8.54 -7.50 -9.22
CA PHE A 71 8.55 -8.46 -8.11
C PHE A 71 7.33 -9.41 -8.12
N SER A 72 6.12 -8.89 -8.35
CA SER A 72 4.91 -9.73 -8.38
C SER A 72 4.80 -10.54 -9.66
N HIS A 73 4.84 -9.87 -10.82
CA HIS A 73 4.57 -10.50 -12.12
C HIS A 73 5.81 -10.99 -12.86
N ARG A 74 7.02 -10.62 -12.42
CA ARG A 74 8.28 -10.97 -13.09
C ARG A 74 8.24 -10.62 -14.60
N ALA A 75 7.62 -9.50 -14.94
CA ALA A 75 7.37 -9.10 -16.33
C ALA A 75 8.66 -8.81 -17.13
N PHE A 76 9.77 -8.54 -16.44
CA PHE A 76 11.09 -8.31 -17.03
C PHE A 76 12.20 -8.65 -16.03
N GLN A 77 13.45 -8.68 -16.51
CA GLN A 77 14.64 -8.88 -15.69
C GLN A 77 15.49 -7.60 -15.66
N THR A 78 16.17 -7.35 -14.56
CA THR A 78 17.06 -6.19 -14.39
C THR A 78 18.33 -6.58 -13.64
N GLY A 79 19.38 -5.77 -13.79
CA GLY A 79 20.59 -5.88 -12.98
C GLY A 79 20.33 -5.58 -11.49
N PRO A 80 21.25 -6.00 -10.59
CA PRO A 80 21.06 -5.91 -9.15
C PRO A 80 20.85 -4.46 -8.66
N PHE A 81 21.51 -3.48 -9.29
CA PHE A 81 21.37 -2.06 -8.93
C PHE A 81 19.95 -1.53 -9.16
N ILE A 82 19.38 -1.75 -10.35
CA ILE A 82 18.02 -1.31 -10.66
C ILE A 82 16.99 -2.06 -9.81
N ARG A 83 17.22 -3.35 -9.56
CA ARG A 83 16.38 -4.15 -8.67
C ARG A 83 16.37 -3.59 -7.25
N ALA A 84 17.53 -3.23 -6.70
CA ALA A 84 17.64 -2.63 -5.37
C ALA A 84 17.01 -1.23 -5.32
N PHE A 85 17.28 -0.40 -6.34
CA PHE A 85 16.68 0.94 -6.45
C PHE A 85 15.15 0.89 -6.44
N LEU A 86 14.54 0.02 -7.26
CA LEU A 86 13.09 -0.14 -7.31
C LEU A 86 12.51 -0.69 -6.00
N ALA A 87 13.25 -1.56 -5.30
CA ALA A 87 12.85 -2.03 -3.97
C ALA A 87 12.85 -0.89 -2.95
N ILE A 88 13.91 -0.06 -2.92
CA ILE A 88 14.01 1.09 -2.01
C ILE A 88 12.92 2.12 -2.31
N ALA A 89 12.73 2.49 -3.58
CA ALA A 89 11.68 3.42 -3.99
C ALA A 89 10.27 2.89 -3.64
N GLY A 90 10.02 1.57 -3.78
CA GLY A 90 8.77 0.95 -3.35
C GLY A 90 8.59 0.96 -1.83
N CYS A 91 9.65 0.69 -1.06
CA CYS A 91 9.61 0.77 0.41
C CYS A 91 9.24 2.18 0.90
N MET A 92 9.71 3.23 0.22
CA MET A 92 9.41 4.63 0.56
C MET A 92 7.92 4.99 0.39
N ALA A 93 7.16 4.20 -0.36
CA ALA A 93 5.71 4.37 -0.49
C ALA A 93 4.91 3.86 0.73
N ALA A 94 5.58 3.27 1.73
CA ALA A 94 4.98 2.81 2.99
C ALA A 94 3.80 1.83 2.85
N GLN A 95 3.78 1.01 1.78
CA GLN A 95 2.75 -0.03 1.55
C GLN A 95 3.08 -1.38 2.18
N GLY A 96 4.03 -1.41 3.12
CA GLY A 96 4.53 -2.63 3.77
C GLY A 96 5.71 -3.30 3.06
N PRO A 97 6.21 -4.42 3.61
CA PRO A 97 7.36 -5.14 3.08
C PRO A 97 7.10 -5.70 1.68
N VAL A 98 8.10 -5.66 0.80
CA VAL A 98 8.00 -6.15 -0.59
C VAL A 98 7.49 -7.59 -0.69
N THR A 99 7.90 -8.47 0.23
CA THR A 99 7.49 -9.88 0.25
C THR A 99 6.00 -10.04 0.53
N SER A 100 5.49 -9.35 1.56
CA SER A 100 4.07 -9.35 1.91
C SER A 100 3.23 -8.72 0.80
N TRP A 101 3.69 -7.59 0.25
CA TRP A 101 3.00 -6.92 -0.86
C TRP A 101 2.88 -7.84 -2.09
N VAL A 102 3.98 -8.50 -2.47
CA VAL A 102 3.98 -9.45 -3.59
C VAL A 102 3.04 -10.64 -3.35
N HIS A 103 3.01 -11.14 -2.11
CA HIS A 103 2.12 -12.22 -1.74
C HIS A 103 0.65 -11.79 -1.88
N HIS A 104 0.24 -10.69 -1.25
CA HIS A 104 -1.15 -10.20 -1.35
C HIS A 104 -1.54 -9.88 -2.79
N HIS A 105 -0.65 -9.24 -3.56
CA HIS A 105 -0.93 -8.90 -4.96
C HIS A 105 -1.20 -10.15 -5.81
N ARG A 106 -0.46 -11.24 -5.56
CA ARG A 106 -0.71 -12.52 -6.25
C ARG A 106 -2.00 -13.18 -5.80
N CYS A 107 -2.28 -13.17 -4.49
CA CYS A 107 -3.54 -13.68 -3.95
C CYS A 107 -4.73 -12.91 -4.52
N HIS A 108 -4.64 -11.58 -4.62
CA HIS A 108 -5.65 -10.73 -5.26
C HIS A 108 -5.91 -11.14 -6.70
N HIS A 109 -4.87 -11.40 -7.51
CA HIS A 109 -5.08 -11.89 -8.88
C HIS A 109 -5.69 -13.31 -8.96
N ILE A 110 -5.38 -14.19 -8.00
CA ILE A 110 -5.89 -15.57 -7.99
C ILE A 110 -7.34 -15.63 -7.50
N TYR A 111 -7.67 -14.85 -6.47
CA TYR A 111 -8.94 -14.88 -5.76
C TYR A 111 -9.82 -13.65 -6.03
N SER A 112 -9.52 -12.87 -7.07
CA SER A 112 -10.18 -11.58 -7.36
C SER A 112 -11.68 -11.66 -7.18
N ASP A 113 -12.21 -10.77 -6.34
CA ASP A 113 -13.64 -10.67 -6.01
C ASP A 113 -14.28 -11.95 -5.44
N GLN A 114 -13.47 -12.83 -4.86
CA GLN A 114 -13.88 -14.05 -4.17
C GLN A 114 -13.30 -14.10 -2.75
N ASP A 115 -13.83 -15.01 -1.94
CA ASP A 115 -13.30 -15.31 -0.61
C ASP A 115 -11.82 -15.72 -0.70
N GLY A 116 -10.94 -14.92 -0.09
CA GLY A 116 -9.49 -15.07 -0.19
C GLY A 116 -8.78 -13.85 -0.79
N ASP A 117 -9.52 -12.94 -1.43
CA ASP A 117 -8.99 -11.64 -1.84
C ASP A 117 -8.97 -10.66 -0.65
N THR A 118 -7.76 -10.36 -0.19
CA THR A 118 -7.51 -9.43 0.92
C THR A 118 -7.72 -7.97 0.52
N HIS A 119 -7.90 -7.68 -0.78
CA HIS A 119 -8.04 -6.33 -1.33
C HIS A 119 -9.33 -6.12 -2.13
N SER A 120 -10.28 -7.07 -2.15
CA SER A 120 -11.57 -6.83 -2.82
C SER A 120 -12.47 -5.92 -2.00
N PRO A 121 -12.93 -4.78 -2.55
CA PRO A 121 -13.95 -3.95 -1.91
C PRO A 121 -15.36 -4.50 -2.11
N HIS A 122 -15.56 -5.50 -2.98
CA HIS A 122 -16.86 -5.98 -3.42
C HIS A 122 -17.41 -7.15 -2.60
N LEU A 123 -16.64 -7.67 -1.64
CA LEU A 123 -17.06 -8.77 -0.77
C LEU A 123 -18.19 -8.38 0.19
N HIS A 124 -18.39 -7.07 0.41
CA HIS A 124 -19.44 -6.54 1.28
C HIS A 124 -20.56 -5.87 0.45
N GLN A 125 -21.78 -6.39 0.55
CA GLN A 125 -22.97 -5.82 -0.07
C GLN A 125 -23.70 -4.90 0.92
N GLY A 126 -24.36 -3.83 0.45
CA GLY A 126 -25.34 -3.07 1.27
C GLY A 126 -25.14 -1.56 1.41
N GLY A 127 -25.19 -0.81 0.30
CA GLY A 127 -25.21 0.67 0.34
C GLY A 127 -23.98 1.30 1.00
N PHE A 128 -24.14 2.45 1.67
CA PHE A 128 -23.03 3.21 2.29
C PHE A 128 -22.25 2.40 3.36
N TRP A 129 -22.94 1.56 4.14
CA TRP A 129 -22.30 0.74 5.17
C TRP A 129 -21.49 -0.42 4.57
N GLY A 130 -21.98 -1.05 3.50
CA GLY A 130 -21.22 -2.04 2.74
C GLY A 130 -19.93 -1.45 2.14
N PHE A 131 -19.98 -0.20 1.66
CA PHE A 131 -18.79 0.51 1.19
C PHE A 131 -17.75 0.73 2.31
N ILE A 132 -18.17 1.17 3.50
CA ILE A 132 -17.25 1.34 4.64
C ILE A 132 -16.63 0.00 5.05
N GLN A 133 -17.44 -1.07 5.08
CA GLN A 133 -16.95 -2.42 5.40
C GLN A 133 -15.95 -2.92 4.34
N GLY A 134 -16.25 -2.75 3.05
CA GLY A 134 -15.32 -3.10 1.96
C GLY A 134 -14.03 -2.27 1.98
N PHE A 135 -14.12 -0.99 2.34
CA PHE A 135 -12.93 -0.15 2.54
C PHE A 135 -12.09 -0.66 3.71
N TRP A 136 -12.70 -0.95 4.85
CA TRP A 136 -11.98 -1.48 6.02
C TRP A 136 -11.34 -2.83 5.73
N HIS A 137 -12.06 -3.75 5.09
CA HIS A 137 -11.55 -5.07 4.70
C HIS A 137 -10.31 -4.94 3.81
N SER A 138 -10.40 -4.16 2.73
CA SER A 138 -9.31 -3.96 1.78
C SER A 138 -8.08 -3.24 2.34
N HIS A 139 -8.19 -2.56 3.49
CA HIS A 139 -7.09 -1.77 4.07
C HIS A 139 -6.53 -2.34 5.38
N ILE A 140 -7.33 -3.11 6.14
CA ILE A 140 -7.00 -3.51 7.51
C ILE A 140 -7.21 -5.02 7.75
N GLU A 141 -8.14 -5.67 7.05
CA GLU A 141 -8.55 -7.03 7.40
C GLU A 141 -7.80 -8.13 6.62
N LYS A 142 -7.38 -9.14 7.39
CA LYS A 142 -6.83 -10.45 7.01
C LYS A 142 -5.80 -10.48 5.88
N GLN A 143 -4.55 -10.60 6.29
CA GLN A 143 -3.51 -11.34 5.57
C GLN A 143 -3.60 -12.79 6.08
N ARG A 144 -4.40 -13.67 5.44
CA ARG A 144 -4.47 -15.10 5.80
C ARG A 144 -3.34 -15.87 5.14
#